data_AF-A0A8T4M3U1-F1
#
_entry.id   AF-A0A8T4M3U1-F1
#
_cell.length_a   1.000
_cell.length_b   1.000
_cell.length_c   1.000
_cell.angle_alpha   90.00
_cell.angle_beta   90.00
_cell.angle_gamma   90.00
#
_symmetry.space_group_name_H-M   'P 1'
#
loop_
_entity.id
_entity.type
_entity.pdbx_description
1 polymer ?
#
loop_
_entity_poly.entity_id
_entity_poly.type
_entity_poly.pdbx_seq_one_letter_code
_entity_poly.pdbx_strand_id
1 'polypeptide(L)'
;IEIYGRDNEDKVKRAVLSFPQFAGYDHERVIRQKKRLGRIAGLSDEETINYLLDSPALAGYSAKRYLAAFDIGRQLKREGFPQDEKMLESFFSYFKKSPYVPNTSKKRISQVGRGGITNYEEPPLLIAMRKRLTNQQEGKKYKSKNNK
;
A
#
# COMPACT_ATOMS: atom_id res chain seq x y z
N ILE A 1 24.29 3.21 4.39
CA ILE A 1 23.55 4.09 5.32
C ILE A 1 23.23 5.44 4.69
N GLU A 2 24.12 6.05 3.88
CA GLU A 2 23.84 7.31 3.18
C GLU A 2 22.55 7.32 2.33
N ILE A 3 22.22 6.20 1.68
CA ILE A 3 21.01 6.05 0.84
C ILE A 3 19.70 6.32 1.61
N TYR A 4 19.68 5.98 2.90
CA TYR A 4 18.52 6.16 3.78
C TYR A 4 18.63 7.41 4.65
N GLY A 5 19.73 8.17 4.57
CA GLY A 5 20.09 9.22 5.52
C GLY A 5 20.79 8.66 6.77
N ARG A 6 21.75 9.42 7.31
CA ARG A 6 22.56 8.99 8.46
C ARG A 6 21.73 8.69 9.70
N ASP A 7 20.68 9.48 9.92
CA ASP A 7 19.81 9.36 11.10
C ASP A 7 18.93 8.10 11.10
N ASN A 8 18.89 7.35 9.99
CA ASN A 8 18.09 6.13 9.85
C ASN A 8 18.88 4.83 10.06
N GLU A 9 20.15 4.90 10.51
CA GLU A 9 20.99 3.72 10.71
C GLU A 9 20.31 2.63 11.56
N ASP A 10 19.76 2.98 12.72
CA ASP A 10 19.12 2.01 13.60
C ASP A 10 17.82 1.43 13.03
N LYS A 11 17.07 2.23 12.26
CA LYS A 11 15.90 1.72 11.53
C LYS A 11 16.31 0.73 10.45
N VAL A 12 17.41 0.98 9.74
CA VAL A 12 17.95 0.05 8.75
C VAL A 12 18.37 -1.26 9.42
N LYS A 13 19.07 -1.22 10.56
CA LYS A 13 19.42 -2.42 11.34
C LYS A 13 18.17 -3.22 11.73
N ARG A 14 17.13 -2.56 12.25
CA ARG A 14 15.84 -3.21 12.58
C ARG A 14 15.14 -3.80 11.36
N ALA A 15 15.18 -3.11 10.23
CA ALA A 15 14.60 -3.59 8.97
C ALA A 15 15.29 -4.88 8.49
N VAL A 16 16.62 -4.94 8.58
CA VAL A 16 17.39 -6.15 8.24
C VAL A 16 17.07 -7.30 9.20
N LEU A 17 17.04 -7.04 10.51
CA LEU A 17 16.76 -8.08 11.50
C LEU A 17 15.33 -8.63 11.41
N SER A 18 14.35 -7.78 11.09
CA SER A 18 12.95 -8.21 10.93
C SER A 18 12.67 -8.86 9.58
N PHE A 19 13.47 -8.58 8.55
CA PHE A 19 13.35 -9.17 7.22
C PHE A 19 14.73 -9.32 6.57
N PRO A 20 15.47 -10.41 6.84
CA PRO A 20 16.88 -10.56 6.40
C PRO A 20 17.12 -10.37 4.91
N GLN A 21 16.15 -10.75 4.06
CA GLN A 21 16.23 -10.53 2.61
C GLN A 21 16.39 -9.04 2.25
N PHE A 22 15.98 -8.12 3.13
CA PHE A 22 16.14 -6.68 2.94
C PHE A 22 17.59 -6.28 2.64
N ALA A 23 18.57 -6.90 3.33
CA ALA A 23 19.99 -6.60 3.16
C ALA A 23 20.54 -6.97 1.76
N GLY A 24 19.86 -7.86 1.04
CA GLY A 24 20.29 -8.32 -0.29
C GLY A 24 19.77 -7.46 -1.44
N TYR A 25 19.00 -6.40 -1.18
CA TYR A 25 18.46 -5.55 -2.24
C TYR A 25 19.45 -4.48 -2.71
N ASP A 26 19.34 -4.12 -3.99
CA ASP A 26 19.91 -2.88 -4.53
C ASP A 26 19.11 -1.69 -3.97
N HIS A 27 19.61 -1.12 -2.87
CA HIS A 27 18.91 -0.09 -2.11
C HIS A 27 18.82 1.25 -2.85
N GLU A 28 19.77 1.59 -3.72
CA GLU A 28 19.68 2.80 -4.55
C GLU A 28 18.50 2.69 -5.51
N ARG A 29 18.39 1.54 -6.20
CA ARG A 29 17.28 1.26 -7.10
C ARG A 29 15.95 1.21 -6.34
N VAL A 30 15.91 0.56 -5.18
CA VAL A 30 14.72 0.50 -4.33
C VAL A 30 14.28 1.91 -3.96
N ILE A 31 15.14 2.71 -3.34
CA ILE A 31 14.79 4.06 -2.89
C ILE A 31 14.33 4.95 -4.04
N ARG A 32 15.05 4.96 -5.17
CA ARG A 32 14.64 5.71 -6.36
C ARG A 32 13.24 5.32 -6.83
N GLN A 33 12.94 4.02 -6.86
CA GLN A 33 11.61 3.52 -7.26
C GLN A 33 10.53 3.88 -6.23
N LYS A 34 10.79 3.66 -4.94
CA LYS A 34 9.79 3.88 -3.88
C LYS A 34 9.47 5.35 -3.71
N LYS A 35 10.47 6.25 -3.75
CA LYS A 35 10.25 7.71 -3.70
C LYS A 35 9.34 8.18 -4.84
N ARG A 36 9.58 7.69 -6.07
CA ARG A 36 8.71 8.01 -7.21
C ARG A 36 7.26 7.55 -6.98
N LEU A 37 7.07 6.35 -6.43
CA LEU A 37 5.74 5.83 -6.12
C LEU A 37 5.09 6.56 -4.93
N GLY A 38 5.86 6.88 -3.90
CA GLY A 38 5.41 7.65 -2.73
C GLY A 38 4.85 9.01 -3.13
N ARG A 39 5.55 9.74 -4.00
CA ARG A 39 5.05 11.03 -4.54
C ARG A 39 3.73 10.89 -5.30
N ILE A 40 3.53 9.80 -6.04
CA ILE A 40 2.23 9.52 -6.70
C ILE A 40 1.12 9.30 -5.66
N ALA A 41 1.46 8.72 -4.50
CA ALA A 41 0.56 8.55 -3.38
C ALA A 41 0.44 9.80 -2.49
N GLY A 42 1.13 10.90 -2.81
CA GLY A 42 1.12 12.14 -2.02
C GLY A 42 2.06 12.14 -0.82
N LEU A 43 2.97 11.17 -0.71
CA LEU A 43 3.95 11.07 0.37
C LEU A 43 5.23 11.84 0.04
N SER A 44 5.83 12.42 1.07
CA SER A 44 7.20 12.92 1.02
C SER A 44 8.22 11.77 0.87
N ASP A 45 9.44 12.14 0.47
CA ASP A 45 10.54 11.19 0.38
C ASP A 45 10.89 10.57 1.75
N GLU A 46 10.75 11.33 2.83
CA GLU A 46 11.04 10.89 4.19
C GLU A 46 9.97 9.94 4.72
N GLU A 47 8.68 10.26 4.57
CA GLU A 47 7.58 9.35 4.91
C GLU A 47 7.70 8.04 4.15
N THR A 48 8.04 8.12 2.86
CA THR A 48 8.25 6.92 2.02
C THR A 48 9.39 6.05 2.57
N ILE A 49 10.50 6.67 2.99
CA ILE A 49 11.63 5.96 3.62
C ILE A 49 11.19 5.32 4.94
N ASN A 50 10.50 6.08 5.80
CA ASN A 50 10.04 5.59 7.09
C ASN A 50 9.12 4.37 6.92
N TYR A 51 8.11 4.45 6.07
CA TYR A 51 7.23 3.31 5.80
C TYR A 51 7.95 2.10 5.20
N LEU A 52 8.95 2.33 4.35
CA LEU A 52 9.76 1.23 3.80
C LEU A 52 10.58 0.54 4.90
N LEU A 53 11.14 1.29 5.84
CA LEU A 53 11.94 0.74 6.94
C LEU A 53 11.06 0.08 8.01
N ASP A 54 9.85 0.59 8.24
CA ASP A 54 8.86 -0.03 9.14
C ASP A 54 8.24 -1.29 8.55
N SER A 55 8.26 -1.44 7.22
CA SER A 55 7.72 -2.59 6.49
C SER A 55 8.66 -3.03 5.36
N PRO A 56 9.84 -3.63 5.69
CA PRO A 56 10.90 -3.93 4.73
C PRO A 56 10.49 -4.88 3.58
N ALA A 57 9.44 -5.69 3.77
CA ALA A 57 8.86 -6.51 2.70
C ALA A 57 8.39 -5.68 1.49
N LEU A 58 8.08 -4.39 1.69
CA LEU A 58 7.73 -3.45 0.62
C LEU A 58 8.85 -3.26 -0.41
N ALA A 59 10.12 -3.43 0.01
CA ALA A 59 11.27 -3.32 -0.88
C ALA A 59 11.20 -4.32 -2.05
N GLY A 60 10.79 -5.55 -1.76
CA GLY A 60 10.71 -6.63 -2.75
C GLY A 60 9.55 -6.50 -3.76
N TYR A 61 8.58 -5.61 -3.53
CA TYR A 61 7.46 -5.46 -4.45
C TYR A 61 7.78 -4.60 -5.67
N SER A 62 7.40 -5.10 -6.84
CA SER A 62 7.57 -4.38 -8.11
C SER A 62 6.73 -3.11 -8.21
N ALA A 63 7.18 -2.13 -9.00
CA ALA A 63 6.36 -0.96 -9.34
C ALA A 63 4.99 -1.34 -9.93
N LYS A 64 4.91 -2.42 -10.72
CA LYS A 64 3.63 -2.94 -11.25
C LYS A 64 2.65 -3.29 -10.14
N ARG A 65 3.12 -3.82 -9.01
CA ARG A 65 2.28 -4.15 -7.84
C ARG A 65 1.74 -2.89 -7.16
N TYR A 66 2.55 -1.85 -7.01
CA TYR A 66 2.09 -0.57 -6.48
C TYR A 66 1.08 0.11 -7.38
N LEU A 67 1.30 0.09 -8.70
CA LEU A 67 0.31 0.62 -9.65
C LEU A 67 -1.03 -0.13 -9.51
N ALA A 68 -1.02 -1.44 -9.28
CA ALA A 68 -2.24 -2.19 -8.98
C ALA A 68 -2.88 -1.78 -7.65
N ALA A 69 -2.09 -1.50 -6.61
CA ALA A 69 -2.60 -0.96 -5.35
C ALA A 69 -3.18 0.46 -5.50
N PHE A 70 -2.60 1.30 -6.35
CA PHE A 70 -3.16 2.63 -6.66
C PHE A 70 -4.50 2.52 -7.40
N ASP A 71 -4.70 1.51 -8.24
CA ASP A 71 -6.02 1.24 -8.82
C ASP A 71 -7.05 0.93 -7.73
N ILE A 72 -6.66 0.19 -6.68
CA ILE A 72 -7.52 -0.10 -5.52
C ILE A 72 -7.86 1.18 -4.76
N GLY A 73 -6.88 2.04 -4.46
CA GLY A 73 -7.14 3.32 -3.80
C GLY A 73 -8.10 4.20 -4.60
N ARG A 74 -7.93 4.26 -5.94
CA ARG A 74 -8.86 4.97 -6.84
C ARG A 74 -10.25 4.35 -6.87
N GLN A 75 -10.36 3.03 -6.81
CA GLN A 75 -11.64 2.33 -6.73
C GLN A 75 -12.36 2.66 -5.41
N LEU A 76 -11.67 2.57 -4.28
CA LEU A 76 -12.22 2.94 -2.97
C LEU A 76 -12.61 4.44 -2.91
N LYS A 77 -11.84 5.33 -3.54
CA LYS A 77 -12.23 6.75 -3.66
C LYS A 77 -13.58 6.91 -4.38
N ARG A 78 -13.80 6.16 -5.47
CA ARG A 78 -15.06 6.18 -6.22
C ARG A 78 -16.23 5.62 -5.41
N GLU A 79 -15.96 4.67 -4.53
CA GLU A 79 -16.93 4.13 -3.57
C GLU A 79 -17.20 5.07 -2.39
N GLY A 80 -16.59 6.26 -2.36
CA GLY A 80 -16.82 7.28 -1.34
C GLY A 80 -15.90 7.19 -0.12
N PHE A 81 -14.88 6.33 -0.13
CA PHE A 81 -13.91 6.28 0.95
C PHE A 81 -12.90 7.44 0.84
N PRO A 82 -12.69 8.23 1.91
CA PRO A 82 -11.72 9.32 1.90
C PRO A 82 -10.30 8.78 1.68
N GLN A 83 -9.47 9.57 1.00
CA GLN A 83 -8.05 9.26 0.78
C GLN A 83 -7.23 9.94 1.88
N ASP A 84 -7.41 9.49 3.11
CA ASP A 84 -6.80 10.04 4.32
C ASP A 84 -5.83 9.04 4.97
N GLU A 85 -5.33 9.36 6.15
CA GLU A 85 -4.42 8.50 6.91
C GLU A 85 -4.99 7.10 7.17
N LYS A 86 -6.31 6.96 7.37
CA LYS A 86 -6.95 5.65 7.58
C LYS A 86 -6.92 4.78 6.34
N MET A 87 -7.00 5.37 5.14
CA MET A 87 -6.78 4.67 3.87
C MET A 87 -5.38 4.08 3.84
N LEU A 88 -4.39 4.90 4.22
CA LEU A 88 -2.98 4.51 4.22
C LEU A 88 -2.68 3.43 5.28
N GLU A 89 -3.18 3.58 6.51
CA GLU A 89 -3.13 2.55 7.55
C GLU A 89 -3.75 1.23 7.10
N SER A 90 -4.90 1.31 6.39
CA SER A 90 -5.58 0.13 5.88
C SER A 90 -4.77 -0.57 4.79
N PHE A 91 -4.08 0.19 3.94
CA PHE A 91 -3.12 -0.37 2.99
C PHE A 91 -1.97 -1.08 3.73
N PHE A 92 -1.32 -0.43 4.69
CA PHE A 92 -0.20 -1.04 5.43
C PHE A 92 -0.61 -2.24 6.27
N SER A 93 -1.87 -2.32 6.72
CA SER A 93 -2.39 -3.50 7.40
C SER A 93 -2.50 -4.73 6.49
N TYR A 94 -2.65 -4.53 5.17
CA TYR A 94 -2.99 -5.61 4.23
C TYR A 94 -2.10 -5.70 3.00
N PHE A 95 -1.03 -4.91 2.87
CA PHE A 95 -0.21 -4.82 1.66
C PHE A 95 0.31 -6.18 1.12
N LYS A 96 0.43 -7.18 2.00
CA LYS A 96 0.82 -8.56 1.65
C LYS A 96 -0.22 -9.25 0.76
N LYS A 97 -1.52 -8.91 0.90
CA LYS A 97 -2.59 -9.41 0.02
C LYS A 97 -2.39 -8.92 -1.42
N SER A 98 -2.80 -9.76 -2.37
CA SER A 98 -2.63 -9.46 -3.80
C SER A 98 -3.48 -8.24 -4.21
N PRO A 99 -2.89 -7.25 -4.90
CA PRO A 99 -3.65 -6.17 -5.53
C PRO A 99 -4.13 -6.49 -6.94
N TYR A 100 -3.78 -7.67 -7.46
CA TYR A 100 -4.15 -8.10 -8.80
C TYR A 100 -5.50 -8.79 -8.81
N VAL A 101 -6.17 -8.70 -9.95
CA VAL A 101 -7.42 -9.41 -10.22
C VAL A 101 -7.12 -10.92 -10.25
N PRO A 102 -7.81 -11.75 -9.45
CA PRO A 102 -7.68 -13.20 -9.48
C PRO A 102 -7.94 -13.79 -10.86
N ASN A 103 -7.43 -14.99 -11.12
CA ASN A 103 -7.65 -15.71 -12.39
C ASN A 103 -7.21 -14.92 -13.64
N THR A 104 -6.27 -13.98 -13.47
CA THR A 104 -5.62 -13.26 -14.57
C THR A 104 -4.11 -13.35 -14.46
N SER A 105 -3.39 -13.05 -15.55
CA SER A 105 -1.93 -12.93 -15.55
C SER A 105 -1.47 -11.62 -14.88
N LYS A 106 -1.75 -11.48 -13.57
CA LYS A 106 -1.44 -10.32 -12.73
C LYS A 106 -1.95 -9.00 -13.32
N LYS A 107 -3.14 -9.01 -13.93
CA LYS A 107 -3.77 -7.78 -14.42
C LYS A 107 -4.27 -6.96 -13.23
N ARG A 108 -4.10 -5.65 -13.31
CA ARG A 108 -4.73 -4.69 -12.38
C ARG A 108 -6.11 -4.28 -12.88
N ILE A 109 -6.93 -3.72 -12.00
CA ILE A 109 -8.32 -3.27 -12.29
C ILE A 109 -8.39 -2.44 -13.59
N SER A 110 -7.51 -1.47 -13.78
CA SER A 110 -7.52 -0.62 -14.98
C SER A 110 -7.20 -1.35 -16.29
N GLN A 111 -6.56 -2.52 -16.23
CA GLN A 111 -6.22 -3.32 -17.41
C GLN A 111 -7.35 -4.28 -17.81
N VAL A 112 -8.07 -4.84 -16.84
CA VAL A 112 -9.22 -5.72 -17.13
C VAL A 112 -10.38 -4.94 -17.72
N GLY A 113 -10.68 -3.75 -17.20
CA GLY A 113 -11.75 -2.89 -17.74
C GLY A 113 -11.49 -2.43 -19.18
N ARG A 114 -10.23 -2.15 -19.55
CA ARG A 114 -9.86 -1.83 -20.94
C ARG A 114 -9.92 -3.03 -21.88
N GLY A 115 -9.78 -4.25 -21.34
CA GLY A 115 -9.85 -5.50 -22.12
C GLY A 115 -11.27 -6.04 -22.29
N GLY A 116 -12.31 -5.27 -21.95
CA GLY A 116 -13.71 -5.69 -22.07
C GLY A 116 -14.16 -6.71 -21.01
N ILE A 117 -13.33 -7.00 -20.01
CA ILE A 117 -13.71 -7.89 -18.90
C ILE A 117 -14.46 -7.05 -17.87
N THR A 118 -15.78 -7.22 -17.81
CA THR A 118 -16.67 -6.45 -16.92
C THR A 118 -17.08 -7.20 -15.65
N ASN A 119 -17.04 -8.53 -15.68
CA ASN A 119 -17.37 -9.38 -14.54
C ASN A 119 -16.12 -10.15 -14.09
N TYR A 120 -15.28 -9.49 -13.28
CA TYR A 120 -14.06 -10.08 -12.73
C TYR A 120 -14.12 -10.13 -11.20
N GLU A 121 -13.45 -11.12 -10.61
CA GLU A 121 -13.29 -11.21 -9.16
C GLU A 121 -12.47 -10.04 -8.62
N GLU A 122 -12.90 -9.47 -7.50
CA GLU A 122 -12.19 -8.34 -6.92
C GLU A 122 -10.81 -8.73 -6.35
N PRO A 123 -9.79 -7.86 -6.44
CA PRO A 123 -8.50 -8.12 -5.83
C PRO A 123 -8.61 -8.39 -4.31
N PRO A 124 -7.90 -9.38 -3.76
CA PRO A 124 -7.93 -9.69 -2.32
C PRO A 124 -7.58 -8.50 -1.42
N LEU A 125 -6.69 -7.60 -1.87
CA LEU A 125 -6.37 -6.37 -1.15
C LEU A 125 -7.57 -5.40 -1.11
N LEU A 126 -8.32 -5.26 -2.20
CA LEU A 126 -9.51 -4.39 -2.25
C LEU A 126 -10.57 -4.87 -1.24
N ILE A 127 -10.88 -6.16 -1.25
CA ILE A 127 -11.86 -6.76 -0.32
C ILE A 127 -11.47 -6.49 1.14
N ALA A 128 -10.20 -6.71 1.48
CA ALA A 128 -9.71 -6.53 2.85
C ALA A 128 -9.71 -5.06 3.30
N MET A 129 -9.26 -4.15 2.43
CA MET A 129 -9.27 -2.72 2.72
C MET A 129 -10.69 -2.19 2.87
N ARG A 130 -11.60 -2.54 1.93
CA ARG A 130 -13.01 -2.14 1.98
C ARG A 130 -13.66 -2.57 3.30
N LYS A 131 -13.54 -3.85 3.67
CA LYS A 131 -14.08 -4.38 4.93
C LYS A 131 -13.59 -3.59 6.15
N ARG A 132 -12.29 -3.28 6.22
CA ARG A 132 -11.72 -2.53 7.34
C ARG A 132 -12.26 -1.10 7.40
N LEU A 133 -12.29 -0.41 6.27
CA LEU A 133 -12.74 0.98 6.19
C LEU A 133 -14.23 1.12 6.52
N THR A 134 -15.07 0.20 6.06
CA THR A 134 -16.49 0.14 6.42
C THR A 134 -16.67 0.01 7.93
N ASN A 135 -16.00 -0.97 8.56
CA ASN A 135 -16.08 -1.18 10.01
C ASN A 135 -15.64 0.07 10.81
N GLN A 136 -14.63 0.79 10.32
CA GLN A 136 -14.17 2.04 10.95
C GLN A 136 -15.19 3.19 10.82
N GLN A 137 -15.93 3.27 9.72
CA GLN A 137 -16.99 4.27 9.54
C GLN A 137 -18.21 3.95 10.42
N GLU A 138 -18.59 2.67 10.52
CA GLU A 138 -19.71 2.22 11.36
C GLU A 138 -19.42 2.40 12.85
N GLY A 139 -18.23 2.02 13.32
CA GLY A 139 -17.82 2.22 14.72
C GLY A 139 -17.83 3.70 15.14
N LYS A 140 -17.57 4.64 14.22
CA LYS A 140 -17.72 6.08 14.46
C LYS A 140 -19.20 6.48 14.61
N LYS A 141 -20.09 5.95 13.76
CA LYS A 141 -21.54 6.22 13.85
C LYS A 141 -22.14 5.75 15.17
N TYR A 142 -21.74 4.58 15.67
CA TYR A 142 -22.21 4.07 16.97
C TYR A 142 -21.74 4.94 18.15
N LYS A 143 -20.45 5.32 18.19
CA LYS A 143 -19.93 6.22 19.25
C LYS A 143 -20.57 7.60 19.24
N SER A 144 -20.90 8.14 18.07
CA SER A 144 -21.58 9.44 17.95
C SER A 144 -23.05 9.41 18.41
N LYS A 145 -23.72 8.26 18.37
CA LYS A 145 -25.12 8.12 18.81
C LYS A 145 -25.27 7.95 20.32
N ASN A 146 -24.26 7.36 20.99
CA ASN A 146 -24.30 7.08 22.43
C ASN A 146 -23.75 8.21 23.31
N ASN A 147 -23.25 9.30 22.70
CA ASN A 147 -22.75 10.50 23.40
C ASN A 147 -23.70 11.72 23.25
N LYS A 148 -24.96 11.49 22.87
CA LYS A 148 -26.06 12.48 22.92
C LYS A 148 -27.10 12.00 23.91
#